data_AF-A0A2S9GWT9-F1
#
_entry.id   AF-A0A2S9GWT9-F1
#
_cell.length_a   1.000
_cell.length_b   1.000
_cell.length_c   1.000
_cell.angle_alpha   90.00
_cell.angle_beta   90.00
_cell.angle_gamma   90.00
#
_symmetry.space_group_name_H-M   'P 1'
#
loop_
_entity.id
_entity.type
_entity.pdbx_description
1 polymer ?
#
loop_
_entity_poly.entity_id
_entity_poly.type
_entity_poly.pdbx_seq_one_letter_code
_entity_poly.pdbx_strand_id
1 'polypeptide(L)'
;MHKIIIQLTLAAALVTPFIAQADVSLSINIAPPALPIYAQPAIPGDGYLWTPGYWSWNDADADYYWVPGTWVVAPFVGALWTPGYWGWANGGYAWHGGYWGTHIGYYGGINYGYGYVGVGYQGGHWNNGVFNYNRSVNNVGNRHITNIYNSRVVNTTVNRVSYNGGQGGVRLQPTKAEEVIAGMPHKVQTPLQTQHESAARGNQVQRASVNHGVPKVAATPEPNAFNAPNVVAARVAQAASSHHSPAGNAQHPQARAPKHEEQQASHSEPHPAQHSAPHEGNQHEEEHR
;
A
#
# COMPACT_ATOMS: atom_id res chain seq x y z
N MET A 1 48.22 65.68 2.23
CA MET A 1 47.53 65.06 3.39
C MET A 1 46.08 64.87 3.00
N HIS A 2 45.54 63.66 3.03
CA HIS A 2 44.15 63.30 3.35
C HIS A 2 44.09 61.76 3.34
N LYS A 3 43.88 61.15 4.52
CA LYS A 3 43.88 59.71 4.75
C LYS A 3 42.49 59.14 4.44
N ILE A 4 42.41 58.12 3.59
CA ILE A 4 41.16 57.38 3.35
C ILE A 4 41.09 56.24 4.38
N ILE A 5 40.08 56.29 5.24
CA ILE A 5 39.76 55.28 6.25
C ILE A 5 38.89 54.21 5.58
N ILE A 6 39.37 52.97 5.52
CA ILE A 6 38.60 51.80 5.06
C ILE A 6 37.82 51.27 6.27
N GLN A 7 36.51 51.43 6.26
CA GLN A 7 35.58 50.81 7.22
C GLN A 7 35.29 49.38 6.76
N LEU A 8 35.70 48.40 7.57
CA LEU A 8 35.43 46.98 7.34
C LEU A 8 34.09 46.62 8.00
N THR A 9 33.01 46.53 7.23
CA THR A 9 31.71 46.07 7.72
C THR A 9 31.65 44.54 7.70
N LEU A 10 31.59 43.94 8.89
CA LEU A 10 31.39 42.52 9.09
C LEU A 10 29.90 42.18 8.91
N ALA A 11 29.54 41.53 7.81
CA ALA A 11 28.18 41.05 7.57
C ALA A 11 27.97 39.70 8.28
N ALA A 12 27.16 39.69 9.35
CA ALA A 12 26.72 38.46 9.99
C ALA A 12 25.65 37.78 9.12
N ALA A 13 25.96 36.58 8.62
CA ALA A 13 25.00 35.75 7.88
C ALA A 13 24.00 35.11 8.86
N LEU A 14 22.77 35.64 8.88
CA LEU A 14 21.63 35.01 9.56
C LEU A 14 21.23 33.74 8.79
N VAL A 15 21.49 32.57 9.37
CA VAL A 15 20.91 31.31 8.90
C VAL A 15 19.46 31.27 9.39
N THR A 16 18.51 31.59 8.51
CA THR A 16 17.09 31.38 8.79
C THR A 16 16.74 29.90 8.65
N PRO A 17 16.04 29.29 9.64
CA PRO A 17 15.53 27.94 9.48
C PRO A 17 14.45 27.93 8.39
N PHE A 18 14.60 27.02 7.43
CA PHE A 18 13.61 26.74 6.41
C PHE A 18 12.41 26.04 7.08
N ILE A 19 11.37 26.80 7.45
CA ILE A 19 10.10 26.19 7.84
C ILE A 19 9.49 25.63 6.55
N ALA A 20 9.41 24.31 6.46
CA ALA A 20 8.65 23.62 5.42
C ALA A 20 7.20 24.12 5.51
N GLN A 21 6.77 24.90 4.52
CA GLN A 21 5.39 25.34 4.43
C GLN A 21 4.55 24.11 4.06
N ALA A 22 3.53 23.83 4.87
CA ALA A 22 2.52 22.83 4.54
C ALA A 22 1.92 23.16 3.17
N ASP A 23 1.91 22.17 2.28
CA ASP A 23 1.41 22.30 0.93
C ASP A 23 0.00 22.90 0.92
N VAL A 24 -0.19 23.93 0.09
CA VAL A 24 -1.48 24.56 -0.15
C VAL A 24 -2.45 23.49 -0.67
N SER A 25 -3.44 23.13 0.17
CA SER A 25 -4.45 22.14 -0.15
C SER A 25 -5.51 22.80 -1.03
N LEU A 26 -5.45 22.52 -2.33
CA LEU A 26 -6.53 22.80 -3.26
C LEU A 26 -7.78 22.02 -2.79
N SER A 27 -8.86 22.74 -2.46
CA SER A 27 -10.15 22.14 -2.07
C SER A 27 -11.06 22.05 -3.28
N ILE A 28 -11.35 20.82 -3.71
CA ILE A 28 -12.20 20.53 -4.88
C ILE A 28 -13.58 20.09 -4.39
N ASN A 29 -14.68 20.61 -4.94
CA ASN A 29 -16.03 20.26 -4.48
C ASN A 29 -16.62 19.02 -5.18
N ILE A 30 -15.90 18.46 -6.15
CA ILE A 30 -16.28 17.27 -6.93
C ILE A 30 -15.45 16.09 -6.44
N ALA A 31 -16.10 14.97 -6.12
CA ALA A 31 -15.39 13.77 -5.67
C ALA A 31 -14.52 13.18 -6.79
N PRO A 32 -13.32 12.64 -6.49
CA PRO A 32 -12.56 11.90 -7.48
C PRO A 32 -13.35 10.67 -7.94
N PRO A 33 -13.24 10.28 -9.22
CA PRO A 33 -13.91 9.10 -9.73
C PRO A 33 -13.46 7.83 -8.98
N ALA A 34 -14.28 6.78 -9.04
CA ALA A 34 -13.90 5.49 -8.49
C ALA A 34 -12.59 4.97 -9.11
N LEU A 35 -11.77 4.25 -8.33
CA LEU A 35 -10.55 3.63 -8.82
C LEU A 35 -10.86 2.71 -10.03
N PRO A 36 -10.18 2.85 -11.16
CA PRO A 36 -10.27 1.92 -12.28
C PRO A 36 -9.83 0.53 -11.85
N ILE A 37 -10.41 -0.50 -12.47
CA ILE A 37 -9.89 -1.85 -12.32
C ILE A 37 -8.93 -2.11 -13.49
N TYR A 38 -7.72 -2.57 -13.22
CA TYR A 38 -6.73 -2.89 -14.23
C TYR A 38 -5.77 -3.94 -13.69
N ALA A 39 -5.07 -4.65 -14.57
CA ALA A 39 -4.02 -5.60 -14.20
C ALA A 39 -2.69 -4.87 -13.93
N GLN A 40 -1.86 -5.38 -13.02
CA GLN A 40 -0.48 -4.93 -12.90
C GLN A 40 0.34 -5.51 -14.07
N PRO A 41 1.10 -4.70 -14.83
CA PRO A 41 2.01 -5.21 -15.85
C PRO A 41 3.11 -6.05 -15.21
N ALA A 42 3.73 -6.95 -15.98
CA ALA A 42 4.86 -7.73 -15.50
C ALA A 42 6.00 -6.79 -15.07
N ILE A 43 6.59 -7.08 -13.91
CA ILE A 43 7.72 -6.31 -13.38
C ILE A 43 8.88 -6.25 -14.41
N PRO A 44 9.51 -5.08 -14.61
CA PRO A 44 10.63 -4.96 -15.54
C PRO A 44 11.87 -5.75 -15.11
N GLY A 45 12.20 -5.71 -13.81
CA GLY A 45 13.33 -6.40 -13.20
C GLY A 45 13.44 -6.16 -11.69
N ASP A 46 14.54 -6.60 -11.11
CA ASP A 46 14.83 -6.46 -9.68
C ASP A 46 14.99 -4.99 -9.26
N GLY A 47 14.61 -4.67 -8.02
CA GLY A 47 14.72 -3.32 -7.46
C GLY A 47 13.57 -2.36 -7.82
N TYR A 48 12.65 -2.79 -8.69
CA TYR A 48 11.42 -2.06 -8.96
C TYR A 48 10.39 -2.30 -7.85
N LEU A 49 9.72 -1.23 -7.42
CA LEU A 49 8.56 -1.27 -6.55
C LEU A 49 7.33 -0.77 -7.31
N TRP A 50 6.18 -1.37 -7.01
CA TRP A 50 4.92 -0.98 -7.62
C TRP A 50 4.43 0.34 -7.01
N THR A 51 4.15 1.31 -7.85
CA THR A 51 3.44 2.54 -7.47
C THR A 51 2.04 2.49 -8.10
N PRO A 52 0.96 2.46 -7.31
CA PRO A 52 -0.38 2.34 -7.86
C PRO A 52 -0.80 3.64 -8.56
N GLY A 53 -1.67 3.51 -9.56
CA GLY A 53 -2.26 4.67 -10.21
C GLY A 53 -3.29 5.38 -9.33
N TYR A 54 -3.51 6.65 -9.62
CA TYR A 54 -4.42 7.52 -8.87
C TYR A 54 -5.05 8.57 -9.79
N TRP A 55 -6.20 9.11 -9.37
CA TRP A 55 -6.74 10.32 -9.97
C TRP A 55 -5.97 11.53 -9.45
N SER A 56 -5.41 12.35 -10.33
CA SER A 56 -4.88 13.67 -10.01
C SER A 56 -5.82 14.73 -10.58
N TRP A 57 -5.75 15.95 -10.09
CA TRP A 57 -6.62 17.05 -10.52
C TRP A 57 -5.84 18.06 -11.35
N ASN A 58 -6.45 18.53 -12.43
CA ASN A 58 -5.89 19.59 -13.26
C ASN A 58 -6.78 20.83 -13.20
N ASP A 59 -6.30 21.87 -12.52
CA ASP A 59 -7.01 23.14 -12.35
C ASP A 59 -7.33 23.84 -13.67
N ALA A 60 -6.43 23.75 -14.65
CA ALA A 60 -6.60 24.43 -15.94
C ALA A 60 -7.82 23.93 -16.71
N ASP A 61 -8.20 22.66 -16.51
CA ASP A 61 -9.32 22.02 -17.20
C ASP A 61 -10.49 21.71 -16.26
N ALA A 62 -10.33 22.01 -14.95
CA ALA A 62 -11.26 21.63 -13.89
C ALA A 62 -11.73 20.16 -13.98
N ASP A 63 -10.77 19.25 -14.20
CA ASP A 63 -11.06 17.82 -14.39
C ASP A 63 -10.03 16.92 -13.71
N TYR A 64 -10.48 15.74 -13.34
CA TYR A 64 -9.60 14.66 -12.91
C TYR A 64 -8.92 14.03 -14.12
N TYR A 65 -7.67 13.62 -13.96
CA TYR A 65 -6.96 12.79 -14.93
C TYR A 65 -6.30 11.62 -14.22
N TRP A 66 -6.26 10.47 -14.89
CA TRP A 66 -5.65 9.27 -14.33
C TRP A 66 -4.15 9.28 -14.54
N VAL A 67 -3.39 9.19 -13.44
CA VAL A 67 -1.96 8.88 -13.47
C VAL A 67 -1.84 7.35 -13.42
N PRO A 68 -1.29 6.71 -14.47
CA PRO A 68 -1.18 5.26 -14.51
C PRO A 68 -0.37 4.67 -13.35
N GLY A 69 -0.76 3.47 -12.92
CA GLY A 69 0.12 2.69 -12.04
C GLY A 69 1.37 2.27 -12.80
N THR A 70 2.53 2.32 -12.15
CA THR A 70 3.80 1.99 -12.80
C THR A 70 4.79 1.36 -11.82
N TRP A 71 5.68 0.53 -12.35
CA TRP A 71 6.87 0.11 -11.62
C TRP A 71 7.88 1.24 -11.59
N VAL A 72 8.52 1.47 -10.44
CA VAL A 72 9.53 2.51 -10.23
C VAL A 72 10.71 1.91 -9.48
N VAL A 73 11.93 2.21 -9.91
CA VAL A 73 13.14 1.81 -9.15
C VAL A 73 13.16 2.56 -7.82
N ALA A 74 13.34 1.84 -6.71
CA ALA A 74 13.42 2.45 -5.40
C ALA A 74 14.58 3.48 -5.35
N PRO A 75 14.36 4.71 -4.86
CA PRO A 75 15.39 5.76 -4.89
C PRO A 75 16.54 5.51 -3.92
N PHE A 76 16.40 4.58 -2.97
CA PHE A 76 17.43 4.15 -2.04
C PHE A 76 17.08 2.76 -1.47
N VAL A 77 18.07 2.06 -0.93
CA VAL A 77 17.87 0.78 -0.24
C VAL A 77 17.00 0.99 1.00
N GLY A 78 15.95 0.19 1.15
CA GLY A 78 14.98 0.35 2.23
C GLY A 78 13.82 1.28 1.90
N ALA A 79 13.81 1.93 0.71
CA ALA A 79 12.71 2.79 0.30
C ALA A 79 11.43 1.98 0.07
N LEU A 80 10.34 2.47 0.65
CA LEU A 80 8.98 2.00 0.48
C LEU A 80 8.11 3.19 0.05
N TRP A 81 7.17 2.95 -0.86
CA TRP A 81 6.29 3.98 -1.38
C TRP A 81 4.98 4.02 -0.59
N THR A 82 4.69 5.16 0.05
CA THR A 82 3.36 5.48 0.59
C THR A 82 2.56 6.19 -0.51
N PRO A 83 1.45 5.61 -1.01
CA PRO A 83 0.62 6.25 -2.02
C PRO A 83 0.05 7.58 -1.53
N GLY A 84 -0.11 8.53 -2.45
CA GLY A 84 -0.92 9.71 -2.19
C GLY A 84 -2.41 9.34 -2.10
N TYR A 85 -3.23 10.23 -1.56
CA TYR A 85 -4.67 10.02 -1.46
C TYR A 85 -5.46 11.33 -1.43
N TRP A 86 -6.70 11.27 -1.87
CA TRP A 86 -7.67 12.35 -1.65
C TRP A 86 -8.32 12.21 -0.28
N GLY A 87 -8.31 13.28 0.49
CA GLY A 87 -9.03 13.39 1.77
C GLY A 87 -10.14 14.43 1.66
N TRP A 88 -11.33 14.09 2.15
CA TRP A 88 -12.42 15.04 2.33
C TRP A 88 -12.28 15.76 3.68
N ALA A 89 -12.16 17.08 3.63
CA ALA A 89 -12.15 17.94 4.80
C ALA A 89 -12.75 19.31 4.46
N ASN A 90 -13.41 19.95 5.43
CA ASN A 90 -13.88 21.34 5.31
C ASN A 90 -14.73 21.62 4.05
N GLY A 91 -15.51 20.64 3.58
CA GLY A 91 -16.42 20.81 2.44
C GLY A 91 -15.81 20.56 1.06
N GLY A 92 -14.56 20.10 0.97
CA GLY A 92 -13.96 19.70 -0.30
C GLY A 92 -12.91 18.59 -0.16
N TYR A 93 -12.39 18.17 -1.31
CA TYR A 93 -11.36 17.15 -1.46
C TYR A 93 -10.00 17.80 -1.61
N ALA A 94 -9.04 17.39 -0.79
CA ALA A 94 -7.65 17.82 -0.84
C ALA A 94 -6.72 16.63 -1.13
N TRP A 95 -5.66 16.87 -1.90
CA TRP A 95 -4.67 15.85 -2.21
C TRP A 95 -3.58 15.80 -1.14
N HIS A 96 -3.31 14.60 -0.63
CA HIS A 96 -2.15 14.31 0.18
C HIS A 96 -1.11 13.61 -0.69
N GLY A 97 0.04 14.26 -0.88
CA GLY A 97 1.12 13.76 -1.72
C GLY A 97 1.72 12.45 -1.20
N GLY A 98 2.02 11.53 -2.13
CA GLY A 98 2.75 10.30 -1.81
C GLY A 98 4.23 10.56 -1.56
N TYR A 99 4.89 9.66 -0.84
CA TYR A 99 6.29 9.80 -0.48
C TYR A 99 7.01 8.46 -0.32
N TRP A 100 8.32 8.50 -0.52
CA TRP A 100 9.27 7.44 -0.21
C TRP A 100 9.78 7.57 1.22
N GLY A 101 9.65 6.50 2.01
CA GLY A 101 10.18 6.43 3.37
C GLY A 101 10.71 5.04 3.69
N THR A 102 11.24 4.84 4.89
CA THR A 102 11.64 3.50 5.37
C THR A 102 10.46 2.67 5.87
N HIS A 103 9.30 3.31 6.04
CA HIS A 103 8.05 2.70 6.47
C HIS A 103 6.91 3.19 5.56
N ILE A 104 5.87 2.38 5.43
CA ILE A 104 4.62 2.78 4.79
C ILE A 104 3.79 3.54 5.83
N GLY A 105 3.46 4.79 5.54
CA GLY A 105 2.54 5.56 6.37
C GLY A 105 1.10 5.42 5.94
N TYR A 106 0.24 6.27 6.52
CA TYR A 106 -1.17 6.31 6.20
C TYR A 106 -1.44 6.89 4.81
N TYR A 107 -2.24 6.18 4.01
CA TYR A 107 -2.63 6.59 2.65
C TYR A 107 -4.16 6.61 2.47
N GLY A 108 -4.89 7.07 3.50
CA GLY A 108 -6.33 7.26 3.43
C GLY A 108 -7.18 6.00 3.61
N GLY A 109 -6.58 4.85 3.94
CA GLY A 109 -7.30 3.57 4.01
C GLY A 109 -7.74 3.01 2.66
N ILE A 110 -7.29 3.61 1.56
CA ILE A 110 -7.74 3.28 0.20
C ILE A 110 -7.12 1.98 -0.26
N ASN A 111 -7.92 1.04 -0.76
CA ASN A 111 -7.38 -0.15 -1.41
C ASN A 111 -6.98 0.15 -2.86
N TYR A 112 -5.69 0.40 -3.08
CA TYR A 112 -5.10 0.60 -4.39
C TYR A 112 -4.77 -0.71 -5.13
N GLY A 113 -4.93 -1.86 -4.47
CA GLY A 113 -4.57 -3.18 -5.00
C GLY A 113 -3.07 -3.44 -4.96
N TYR A 114 -2.67 -4.62 -5.45
CA TYR A 114 -1.26 -4.99 -5.61
C TYR A 114 -0.40 -4.77 -4.36
N GLY A 115 -0.95 -5.13 -3.19
CA GLY A 115 -0.28 -5.06 -1.90
C GLY A 115 -0.59 -3.79 -1.13
N TYR A 116 -1.36 -2.85 -1.67
CA TYR A 116 -1.88 -1.70 -0.95
C TYR A 116 -3.35 -1.92 -0.61
N VAL A 117 -3.62 -2.70 0.44
CA VAL A 117 -4.99 -3.10 0.82
C VAL A 117 -5.73 -2.09 1.71
N GLY A 118 -5.15 -0.90 1.90
CA GLY A 118 -5.66 0.16 2.77
C GLY A 118 -4.78 0.43 3.98
N VAL A 119 -3.97 -0.54 4.39
CA VAL A 119 -2.96 -0.39 5.45
C VAL A 119 -1.67 -1.09 5.06
N GLY A 120 -0.53 -0.47 5.39
CA GLY A 120 0.80 -1.01 5.11
C GLY A 120 1.02 -1.39 3.65
N TYR A 121 1.93 -2.33 3.41
CA TYR A 121 2.21 -2.88 2.08
C TYR A 121 2.50 -4.39 2.16
N GLN A 122 1.84 -5.19 1.34
CA GLN A 122 1.99 -6.66 1.30
C GLN A 122 2.67 -7.17 0.03
N GLY A 123 3.12 -6.28 -0.85
CA GLY A 123 3.82 -6.66 -2.08
C GLY A 123 5.26 -7.13 -1.86
N GLY A 124 5.85 -6.89 -0.70
CA GLY A 124 7.20 -7.37 -0.43
C GLY A 124 7.83 -6.70 0.77
N HIS A 125 9.12 -6.97 0.98
CA HIS A 125 9.90 -6.35 2.04
C HIS A 125 11.39 -6.34 1.67
N TRP A 126 12.14 -5.39 2.26
CA TRP A 126 13.59 -5.39 2.18
C TRP A 126 14.18 -6.43 3.14
N ASN A 127 15.17 -7.19 2.68
CA ASN A 127 15.97 -8.09 3.50
C ASN A 127 17.43 -7.96 3.08
N ASN A 128 18.31 -7.56 4.00
CA ASN A 128 19.75 -7.40 3.74
C ASN A 128 20.08 -6.61 2.46
N GLY A 129 19.34 -5.52 2.22
CA GLY A 129 19.55 -4.64 1.07
C GLY A 129 18.95 -5.11 -0.26
N VAL A 130 18.28 -6.27 -0.29
CA VAL A 130 17.57 -6.75 -1.49
C VAL A 130 16.07 -6.77 -1.22
N PHE A 131 15.28 -6.32 -2.20
CA PHE A 131 13.83 -6.37 -2.11
C PHE A 131 13.31 -7.77 -2.43
N ASN A 132 12.52 -8.35 -1.54
CA ASN A 132 11.88 -9.65 -1.70
C ASN A 132 10.43 -9.44 -2.10
N TYR A 133 10.01 -10.11 -3.17
CA TYR A 133 8.71 -9.95 -3.80
C TYR A 133 7.74 -11.01 -3.34
N ASN A 134 6.54 -10.59 -2.93
CA ASN A 134 5.43 -11.51 -2.73
C ASN A 134 4.75 -11.83 -4.06
N ARG A 135 4.89 -13.07 -4.56
CA ARG A 135 4.29 -13.48 -5.85
C ARG A 135 2.77 -13.60 -5.83
N SER A 136 2.13 -13.65 -4.65
CA SER A 136 0.66 -13.63 -4.57
C SER A 136 0.08 -12.25 -4.89
N VAL A 137 0.93 -11.23 -4.89
CA VAL A 137 0.57 -9.83 -5.07
C VAL A 137 1.11 -9.28 -6.39
N ASN A 138 2.39 -9.55 -6.68
CA ASN A 138 3.06 -8.97 -7.82
C ASN A 138 3.01 -9.87 -9.04
N ASN A 139 2.75 -9.26 -10.20
CA ASN A 139 2.94 -9.88 -11.49
C ASN A 139 4.45 -9.95 -11.82
N VAL A 140 5.08 -11.05 -11.41
CA VAL A 140 6.50 -11.33 -11.73
C VAL A 140 6.71 -11.83 -13.17
N GLY A 141 5.63 -12.15 -13.89
CA GLY A 141 5.68 -12.67 -15.26
C GLY A 141 6.60 -13.89 -15.40
N ASN A 142 7.35 -13.93 -16.51
CA ASN A 142 8.36 -14.96 -16.79
C ASN A 142 9.79 -14.49 -16.48
N ARG A 143 9.95 -13.40 -15.70
CA ARG A 143 11.28 -12.86 -15.37
C ARG A 143 11.95 -13.74 -14.33
N HIS A 144 13.26 -13.92 -14.49
CA HIS A 144 14.07 -14.62 -13.50
C HIS A 144 14.42 -13.66 -12.35
N ILE A 145 13.53 -13.59 -11.37
CA ILE A 145 13.73 -12.88 -10.10
C ILE A 145 14.00 -13.92 -9.03
N THR A 146 15.16 -13.86 -8.40
CA THR A 146 15.58 -14.84 -7.39
C THR A 146 14.94 -14.60 -6.03
N ASN A 147 14.52 -13.37 -5.77
CA ASN A 147 14.08 -12.91 -4.45
C ASN A 147 12.56 -12.92 -4.38
N ILE A 148 11.96 -14.10 -4.53
CA ILE A 148 10.51 -14.29 -4.49
C ILE A 148 10.12 -15.17 -3.29
N TYR A 149 9.09 -14.75 -2.58
CA TYR A 149 8.37 -15.59 -1.64
C TYR A 149 6.88 -15.62 -2.00
N ASN A 150 6.13 -16.53 -1.37
CA ASN A 150 4.69 -16.65 -1.56
C ASN A 150 3.99 -16.62 -0.20
N SER A 151 3.25 -15.55 0.06
CA SER A 151 2.44 -15.44 1.28
C SER A 151 1.05 -14.91 0.92
N ARG A 152 0.01 -15.50 1.50
CA ARG A 152 -1.38 -15.13 1.22
C ARG A 152 -1.66 -13.74 1.78
N VAL A 153 -2.24 -12.88 0.95
CA VAL A 153 -2.75 -11.57 1.38
C VAL A 153 -4.23 -11.65 1.62
N VAL A 154 -4.66 -11.26 2.82
CA VAL A 154 -6.07 -11.09 3.14
C VAL A 154 -6.46 -9.69 2.71
N ASN A 155 -7.17 -9.60 1.58
CA ASN A 155 -7.78 -8.36 1.15
C ASN A 155 -9.11 -8.18 1.89
N THR A 156 -9.11 -7.33 2.91
CA THR A 156 -10.27 -7.07 3.77
C THR A 156 -11.28 -6.12 3.15
N THR A 157 -10.92 -5.38 2.09
CA THR A 157 -11.74 -4.32 1.51
C THR A 157 -11.67 -4.35 -0.01
N VAL A 158 -12.64 -4.97 -0.69
CA VAL A 158 -12.71 -4.97 -2.16
C VAL A 158 -13.73 -3.92 -2.63
N ASN A 159 -13.37 -2.64 -2.54
CA ASN A 159 -14.16 -1.54 -3.09
C ASN A 159 -13.33 -0.72 -4.11
N ARG A 160 -13.98 0.24 -4.78
CA ARG A 160 -13.34 1.13 -5.76
C ARG A 160 -13.30 2.58 -5.27
N VAL A 161 -13.40 2.80 -3.97
CA VAL A 161 -13.39 4.16 -3.41
C VAL A 161 -11.98 4.73 -3.55
N SER A 162 -11.86 5.98 -3.99
CA SER A 162 -10.60 6.66 -4.31
C SER A 162 -10.26 7.82 -3.36
N TYR A 163 -11.03 7.97 -2.27
CA TYR A 163 -10.87 9.03 -1.29
C TYR A 163 -11.26 8.60 0.12
N ASN A 164 -10.69 9.29 1.10
CA ASN A 164 -11.00 9.16 2.51
C ASN A 164 -11.96 10.25 2.98
N GLY A 165 -12.86 9.93 3.91
CA GLY A 165 -13.81 10.88 4.48
C GLY A 165 -14.97 11.24 3.56
N GLY A 166 -15.86 12.10 4.03
CA GLY A 166 -17.02 12.54 3.25
C GLY A 166 -18.07 11.45 3.01
N GLN A 167 -19.05 11.77 2.19
CA GLN A 167 -20.12 10.84 1.83
C GLN A 167 -19.63 9.86 0.76
N GLY A 168 -19.63 8.56 1.07
CA GLY A 168 -19.19 7.50 0.14
C GLY A 168 -17.69 7.20 0.18
N GLY A 169 -16.90 7.96 0.95
CA GLY A 169 -15.47 7.73 1.12
C GLY A 169 -15.13 6.66 2.15
N VAL A 170 -13.86 6.28 2.18
CA VAL A 170 -13.31 5.37 3.19
C VAL A 170 -13.37 6.06 4.56
N ARG A 171 -13.78 5.33 5.60
CA ARG A 171 -13.87 5.81 6.98
C ARG A 171 -12.80 5.20 7.87
N LEU A 172 -11.56 5.21 7.38
CA LEU A 172 -10.38 4.86 8.18
C LEU A 172 -9.71 6.15 8.65
N GLN A 173 -9.06 6.09 9.81
CA GLN A 173 -8.23 7.17 10.34
C GLN A 173 -6.83 6.63 10.57
N PRO A 174 -5.78 7.48 10.49
CA PRO A 174 -4.43 7.04 10.79
C PRO A 174 -4.36 6.53 12.24
N THR A 175 -3.60 5.47 12.44
CA THR A 175 -3.18 5.04 13.76
C THR A 175 -2.10 5.98 14.30
N LYS A 176 -1.90 6.00 15.62
CA LYS A 176 -0.78 6.76 16.24
C LYS A 176 0.59 6.40 15.65
N ALA A 177 0.78 5.14 15.28
CA ALA A 177 2.02 4.70 14.63
C ALA A 177 2.19 5.32 13.24
N GLU A 178 1.12 5.39 12.45
CA GLU A 178 1.15 6.02 11.13
C GLU A 178 1.30 7.55 11.22
N GLU A 179 0.74 8.19 12.24
CA GLU A 179 0.99 9.61 12.54
C GLU A 179 2.47 9.88 12.82
N VAL A 180 3.12 9.01 13.59
CA VAL A 180 4.58 9.10 13.83
C VAL A 180 5.36 8.88 12.54
N ILE A 181 4.99 7.89 11.73
CA ILE A 181 5.62 7.60 10.43
C ILE A 181 5.52 8.82 9.49
N ALA A 182 4.39 9.52 9.49
CA ALA A 182 4.20 10.71 8.66
C ALA A 182 5.20 11.83 8.98
N GLY A 183 5.71 11.90 10.22
CA GLY A 183 6.75 12.85 10.64
C GLY A 183 8.19 12.36 10.46
N MET A 184 8.40 11.10 10.04
CA MET A 184 9.74 10.56 9.80
C MET A 184 10.35 11.14 8.51
N PRO A 185 11.70 11.14 8.37
CA PRO A 185 12.34 11.57 7.14
C PRO A 185 11.84 10.80 5.92
N HIS A 186 11.34 11.53 4.94
CA HIS A 186 10.85 11.00 3.67
C HIS A 186 11.31 11.84 2.47
N LYS A 187 11.15 11.30 1.27
CA LYS A 187 11.35 12.00 0.01
C LYS A 187 10.05 12.01 -0.77
N VAL A 188 9.73 13.14 -1.41
CA VAL A 188 8.60 13.22 -2.36
C VAL A 188 8.84 12.34 -3.59
N GLN A 189 7.90 12.35 -4.54
CA GLN A 189 8.05 11.71 -5.85
C GLN A 189 9.42 11.98 -6.47
N THR A 190 10.00 10.95 -7.10
CA THR A 190 11.23 11.11 -7.89
C THR A 190 10.97 11.95 -9.15
N PRO A 191 12.00 12.53 -9.79
CA PRO A 191 11.83 13.25 -11.04
C PRO A 191 11.12 12.44 -12.14
N LEU A 192 11.39 11.13 -12.23
CA LEU A 192 10.71 10.25 -13.19
C LEU A 192 9.21 10.09 -12.88
N GLN A 193 8.83 10.03 -11.60
CA GLN A 193 7.41 10.00 -11.20
C GLN A 193 6.73 11.35 -11.51
N THR A 194 7.37 12.48 -11.23
CA THR A 194 6.83 13.80 -11.58
C THR A 194 6.66 13.98 -13.08
N GLN A 195 7.61 13.46 -13.88
CA GLN A 195 7.49 13.43 -15.34
C GLN A 195 6.33 12.55 -15.78
N HIS A 196 6.14 11.37 -15.16
CA HIS A 196 5.02 10.46 -15.43
C HIS A 196 3.66 11.10 -15.16
N GLU A 197 3.51 11.80 -14.04
CA GLU A 197 2.30 12.58 -13.74
C GLU A 197 2.10 13.71 -14.74
N SER A 198 3.15 14.45 -15.11
CA SER A 198 3.07 15.53 -16.10
C SER A 198 2.65 15.03 -17.48
N ALA A 199 3.15 13.85 -17.90
CA ALA A 199 2.76 13.20 -19.14
C ALA A 199 1.30 12.71 -19.09
N ALA A 200 0.83 12.19 -17.96
CA ALA A 200 -0.57 11.84 -17.76
C ALA A 200 -1.47 13.08 -17.85
N ARG A 201 -1.08 14.19 -17.21
CA ARG A 201 -1.82 15.46 -17.22
C ARG A 201 -2.02 16.01 -18.63
N GLY A 202 -0.99 15.93 -19.47
CA GLY A 202 -1.04 16.36 -20.87
C GLY A 202 -1.80 15.41 -21.80
N ASN A 203 -2.16 14.22 -21.33
CA ASN A 203 -2.80 13.20 -22.15
C ASN A 203 -4.33 13.25 -22.02
N GLN A 204 -4.99 13.78 -23.06
CA GLN A 204 -6.45 13.95 -23.06
C GLN A 204 -7.23 12.65 -22.81
N VAL A 205 -6.73 11.48 -23.22
CA VAL A 205 -7.44 10.21 -22.99
C VAL A 205 -7.41 9.76 -21.51
N GLN A 206 -6.61 10.41 -20.68
CA GLN A 206 -6.57 10.16 -19.23
C GLN A 206 -7.59 10.98 -18.44
N ARG A 207 -8.21 11.97 -19.07
CA ARG A 207 -9.24 12.82 -18.44
C ARG A 207 -10.49 12.03 -18.10
N ALA A 208 -11.01 12.24 -16.90
CA ALA A 208 -12.21 11.58 -16.41
C ALA A 208 -13.44 11.98 -17.25
N SER A 209 -13.52 13.24 -17.70
CA SER A 209 -14.55 13.69 -18.64
C SER A 209 -14.54 12.94 -19.98
N VAL A 210 -13.38 12.46 -20.42
CA VAL A 210 -13.20 11.76 -21.71
C VAL A 210 -13.36 10.25 -21.56
N ASN A 211 -12.80 9.68 -20.49
CA ASN A 211 -12.76 8.23 -20.31
C ASN A 211 -13.85 7.69 -19.36
N HIS A 212 -14.63 8.56 -18.75
CA HIS A 212 -15.73 8.22 -17.83
C HIS A 212 -15.32 7.28 -16.69
N GLY A 213 -14.10 7.44 -16.18
CA GLY A 213 -13.52 6.61 -15.11
C GLY A 213 -12.88 5.30 -15.58
N VAL A 214 -12.71 5.13 -16.90
CA VAL A 214 -12.13 3.92 -17.53
C VAL A 214 -10.97 4.32 -18.45
N PRO A 215 -9.80 4.68 -17.91
CA PRO A 215 -8.66 5.15 -18.69
C PRO A 215 -8.13 4.09 -19.66
N LYS A 216 -7.78 4.53 -20.89
CA LYS A 216 -7.20 3.66 -21.92
C LYS A 216 -5.82 3.10 -21.54
N VAL A 217 -5.05 3.88 -20.77
CA VAL A 217 -3.78 3.43 -20.17
C VAL A 217 -3.93 3.59 -18.66
N ALA A 218 -4.27 2.50 -17.99
CA ALA A 218 -4.45 2.44 -16.54
C ALA A 218 -3.17 2.08 -15.80
N ALA A 219 -2.26 1.35 -16.46
CA ALA A 219 -0.91 1.10 -15.96
C ALA A 219 0.13 1.05 -17.08
N THR A 220 1.36 1.43 -16.76
CA THR A 220 2.54 1.34 -17.62
C THR A 220 3.58 0.40 -16.99
N PRO A 221 4.40 -0.28 -17.80
CA PRO A 221 5.47 -1.12 -17.27
C PRO A 221 6.55 -0.32 -16.56
N GLU A 222 6.77 0.92 -16.98
CA GLU A 222 7.77 1.86 -16.47
C GLU A 222 7.25 3.30 -16.57
N PRO A 223 7.85 4.27 -15.86
CA PRO A 223 7.42 5.66 -15.92
C PRO A 223 7.50 6.20 -17.35
N ASN A 224 6.53 7.04 -17.72
CA ASN A 224 6.38 7.64 -19.06
C ASN A 224 6.17 6.67 -20.24
N ALA A 225 6.03 5.36 -20.01
CA ALA A 225 5.89 4.37 -21.07
C ALA A 225 4.44 4.21 -21.60
N PHE A 226 3.73 5.32 -21.88
CA PHE A 226 2.30 5.32 -22.26
C PHE A 226 1.97 4.61 -23.59
N ASN A 227 2.96 4.43 -24.46
CA ASN A 227 2.82 3.79 -25.77
C ASN A 227 3.56 2.44 -25.85
N ALA A 228 4.03 1.91 -24.72
CA ALA A 228 4.71 0.62 -24.68
C ALA A 228 3.74 -0.53 -25.03
N PRO A 229 4.22 -1.63 -25.64
CA PRO A 229 3.36 -2.75 -26.06
C PRO A 229 2.63 -3.46 -24.91
N ASN A 230 3.11 -3.29 -23.67
CA ASN A 230 2.61 -3.92 -22.46
C ASN A 230 1.96 -2.92 -21.49
N VAL A 231 1.46 -1.78 -21.99
CA VAL A 231 0.52 -0.95 -21.23
C VAL A 231 -0.78 -1.71 -20.97
N VAL A 232 -1.42 -1.42 -19.84
CA VAL A 232 -2.65 -2.09 -19.43
C VAL A 232 -3.79 -1.09 -19.43
N ALA A 233 -4.89 -1.45 -20.09
CA ALA A 233 -6.13 -0.66 -20.07
C ALA A 233 -6.97 -0.93 -18.82
N ALA A 234 -7.79 0.05 -18.42
CA ALA A 234 -8.82 -0.20 -17.43
C ALA A 234 -9.92 -1.08 -18.00
N ARG A 235 -10.51 -1.91 -17.14
CA ARG A 235 -11.72 -2.69 -17.42
C ARG A 235 -12.93 -2.07 -16.72
N VAL A 236 -14.07 -2.14 -17.40
CA VAL A 236 -15.37 -1.80 -16.81
C VAL A 236 -15.67 -2.82 -15.71
N ALA A 237 -16.22 -2.37 -14.57
CA ALA A 237 -16.81 -3.30 -13.62
C ALA A 237 -18.07 -3.87 -14.27
N GLN A 238 -18.01 -5.10 -14.77
CA GLN A 238 -19.23 -5.85 -15.04
C GLN A 238 -19.97 -5.98 -13.71
N ALA A 239 -21.26 -5.64 -13.68
CA ALA A 239 -22.10 -5.91 -12.52
C ALA A 239 -21.94 -7.40 -12.21
N ALA A 240 -21.39 -7.72 -11.03
CA ALA A 240 -21.06 -9.07 -10.68
C ALA A 240 -22.35 -9.91 -10.63
N SER A 241 -22.60 -10.70 -11.68
CA SER A 241 -23.29 -11.97 -11.49
C SER A 241 -22.35 -12.84 -10.65
N SER A 242 -22.84 -13.23 -9.49
CA SER A 242 -22.25 -14.24 -8.62
C SER A 242 -21.89 -15.49 -9.43
N HIS A 243 -20.92 -16.25 -8.88
CA HIS A 243 -20.38 -17.54 -9.34
C HIS A 243 -19.12 -17.46 -10.22
N HIS A 244 -17.97 -17.38 -9.56
CA HIS A 244 -16.76 -18.06 -10.03
C HIS A 244 -16.19 -18.86 -8.86
N SER A 245 -16.60 -20.13 -8.77
CA SER A 245 -15.81 -21.16 -8.11
C SER A 245 -14.54 -21.38 -8.94
N PRO A 246 -13.35 -21.53 -8.34
CA PRO A 246 -12.16 -21.89 -9.10
C PRO A 246 -12.38 -23.26 -9.75
N ALA A 247 -12.28 -23.29 -11.07
CA ALA A 247 -12.26 -24.50 -11.87
C ALA A 247 -11.13 -25.41 -11.38
N GLY A 248 -11.46 -26.67 -11.12
CA GLY A 248 -10.53 -27.69 -10.66
C GLY A 248 -9.56 -28.15 -11.73
N ASN A 249 -8.41 -28.65 -11.27
CA ASN A 249 -7.86 -29.91 -11.74
C ASN A 249 -6.71 -30.37 -10.84
N ALA A 250 -6.83 -31.55 -10.24
CA ALA A 250 -5.88 -32.65 -10.38
C ALA A 250 -6.25 -33.75 -9.38
N GLN A 251 -6.64 -34.91 -9.92
CA GLN A 251 -6.83 -36.16 -9.21
C GLN A 251 -5.57 -36.56 -8.39
N HIS A 252 -5.79 -37.04 -7.17
CA HIS A 252 -4.85 -37.94 -6.49
C HIS A 252 -5.60 -39.23 -6.10
N PRO A 253 -5.07 -40.44 -6.40
CA PRO A 253 -5.74 -41.69 -6.06
C PRO A 253 -5.60 -41.97 -4.57
N GLN A 254 -6.74 -42.12 -3.88
CA GLN A 254 -6.79 -42.47 -2.46
C GLN A 254 -6.61 -43.98 -2.29
N ALA A 255 -5.54 -44.36 -1.58
CA ALA A 255 -5.30 -45.72 -1.11
C ALA A 255 -6.34 -46.13 -0.04
N ARG A 256 -6.74 -47.40 -0.09
CA ARG A 256 -7.82 -48.03 0.67
C ARG A 256 -7.24 -48.88 1.81
N ALA A 257 -7.72 -48.74 3.05
CA ALA A 257 -7.90 -49.77 4.10
C ALA A 257 -8.49 -49.14 5.39
N PRO A 258 -9.02 -49.90 6.38
CA PRO A 258 -10.46 -50.21 6.49
C PRO A 258 -11.12 -49.72 7.79
N LYS A 259 -12.46 -49.82 7.81
CA LYS A 259 -13.37 -49.49 8.92
C LYS A 259 -13.29 -50.53 10.05
N HIS A 260 -13.31 -50.08 11.30
CA HIS A 260 -13.68 -50.88 12.47
C HIS A 260 -15.04 -50.41 12.99
N GLU A 261 -15.97 -51.37 13.07
CA GLU A 261 -17.29 -51.29 13.71
C GLU A 261 -17.13 -51.35 15.23
N GLU A 262 -17.87 -50.52 15.96
CA GLU A 262 -17.97 -50.63 17.42
C GLU A 262 -19.44 -50.89 17.80
N GLN A 263 -19.69 -52.13 18.23
CA GLN A 263 -20.94 -52.63 18.79
C GLN A 263 -20.90 -52.59 20.32
N GLN A 264 -22.08 -52.40 20.89
CA GLN A 264 -22.38 -52.01 22.28
C GLN A 264 -22.73 -53.23 23.16
N ALA A 265 -22.13 -53.37 24.36
CA ALA A 265 -22.61 -54.14 25.54
C ALA A 265 -21.53 -54.00 26.67
N SER A 266 -21.73 -53.53 27.92
CA SER A 266 -22.65 -53.86 29.03
C SER A 266 -21.92 -54.52 30.23
N HIS A 267 -21.95 -53.84 31.40
CA HIS A 267 -21.75 -54.30 32.80
C HIS A 267 -20.28 -54.60 33.23
N SER A 268 -19.76 -54.24 34.43
CA SER A 268 -20.35 -54.17 35.78
C SER A 268 -19.49 -53.28 36.71
N GLU A 269 -20.10 -52.68 37.75
CA GLU A 269 -19.45 -52.03 38.91
C GLU A 269 -19.07 -53.07 40.00
N PRO A 270 -18.18 -52.80 40.98
CA PRO A 270 -18.56 -52.00 42.16
C PRO A 270 -17.47 -51.09 42.80
N HIS A 271 -17.93 -50.03 43.45
CA HIS A 271 -17.28 -49.18 44.48
C HIS A 271 -17.01 -49.94 45.81
N PRO A 272 -16.46 -49.37 46.94
CA PRO A 272 -15.93 -48.01 47.23
C PRO A 272 -14.69 -47.95 48.19
N ALA A 273 -14.39 -46.72 48.68
CA ALA A 273 -13.80 -46.34 50.00
C ALA A 273 -12.26 -46.36 50.15
N GLN A 274 -11.55 -45.45 50.85
CA GLN A 274 -11.90 -44.50 51.93
C GLN A 274 -10.72 -43.54 52.27
N HIS A 275 -11.06 -42.37 52.80
CA HIS A 275 -10.43 -41.60 53.91
C HIS A 275 -8.97 -41.06 53.90
N SER A 276 -8.92 -39.72 54.01
CA SER A 276 -8.23 -38.91 55.06
C SER A 276 -6.80 -38.38 54.84
N ALA A 277 -6.69 -37.05 54.95
CA ALA A 277 -5.49 -36.27 55.27
C ALA A 277 -5.09 -36.42 56.76
N PRO A 278 -3.88 -35.99 57.20
CA PRO A 278 -3.62 -34.59 57.61
C PRO A 278 -2.23 -34.04 57.15
N HIS A 279 -2.04 -32.71 56.98
CA HIS A 279 -1.39 -31.75 57.92
C HIS A 279 -0.01 -32.22 58.45
N GLU A 280 1.10 -31.49 58.57
CA GLU A 280 1.53 -30.10 58.46
C GLU A 280 3.07 -30.14 58.70
N GLY A 281 3.88 -29.19 58.22
CA GLY A 281 5.33 -29.22 58.53
C GLY A 281 6.13 -28.10 57.88
N ASN A 282 6.29 -27.03 58.62
CA ASN A 282 6.78 -25.71 58.27
C ASN A 282 8.34 -25.58 58.39
N GLN A 283 8.84 -24.40 57.99
CA GLN A 283 10.05 -23.66 58.47
C GLN A 283 11.30 -23.68 57.55
N HIS A 284 11.64 -22.55 56.89
CA HIS A 284 12.49 -21.40 57.33
C HIS A 284 13.99 -21.73 57.16
N GLU A 285 14.97 -20.89 56.82
CA GLU A 285 15.23 -19.43 56.69
C GLU A 285 16.58 -19.37 55.89
N GLU A 286 16.78 -18.47 54.92
CA GLU A 286 17.45 -17.16 55.04
C GLU A 286 19.01 -17.17 55.14
N GLU A 287 19.61 -16.30 54.31
CA GLU A 287 20.92 -15.61 54.41
C GLU A 287 22.27 -16.35 54.30
N HIS A 288 23.09 -16.01 53.29
CA HIS A 288 24.20 -15.03 53.44
C HIS A 288 25.12 -14.90 52.20
N ARG A 289 25.40 -13.62 51.88
CA ARG A 289 26.51 -13.02 51.12
C ARG A 289 26.49 -13.01 49.59
#